data_AF-A0A1Y3E5A0-F1
#
_entry.id   AF-A0A1Y3E5A0-F1
#
_cell.length_a   1.000
_cell.length_b   1.000
_cell.length_c   1.000
_cell.angle_alpha   90.00
_cell.angle_beta   90.00
_cell.angle_gamma   90.00
#
_symmetry.space_group_name_H-M   'P 1'
#
loop_
_entity.id
_entity.type
_entity.pdbx_description
1 polymer ?
#
loop_
_entity_poly.entity_id
_entity_poly.type
_entity_poly.pdbx_seq_one_letter_code
_entity_poly.pdbx_strand_id
1 'polypeptide(L)'
;MNSELLTSSRLTRTLDLSGNELDKLEANQFEGAVRLSELILSKNKIAHIDKDAFQGLPALRRIMLDRNALSTIYEESFRRLVNLHVLNLMQNPWHCNCMLRLFIAWQRNKYLTEPPLCYTPSAVQGKRWDQLTLNEFACAPRAVTWSSRRQKVKVGKVIHLECLVSGDPEPTVEWRFYNYDNETTVVGGASGAETNYHKHADPNSDQSAWIHHLSVMATSSDVMGLYHCVASNPGGSSYAVFQ
;
A
#
# COMPACT_ATOMS: atom_id res chain seq x y z
N MET A 1 29.34 -6.39 -7.54
CA MET A 1 29.74 -7.69 -8.14
C MET A 1 30.18 -7.39 -9.57
N ASN A 2 31.41 -7.75 -9.97
CA ASN A 2 31.97 -7.36 -11.28
C ASN A 2 31.12 -7.91 -12.43
N SER A 3 30.66 -7.03 -13.33
CA SER A 3 29.95 -7.34 -14.58
C SER A 3 30.71 -8.31 -15.49
N GLU A 4 32.02 -8.43 -15.30
CA GLU A 4 32.91 -9.32 -16.06
C GLU A 4 32.69 -10.83 -15.81
N LEU A 5 32.10 -11.23 -14.68
CA LEU A 5 31.78 -12.65 -14.42
C LEU A 5 30.53 -13.13 -15.19
N LEU A 6 29.65 -12.21 -15.61
CA LEU A 6 28.40 -12.52 -16.30
C LEU A 6 28.53 -12.45 -17.83
N THR A 7 29.47 -11.65 -18.35
CA THR A 7 29.73 -11.52 -19.79
C THR A 7 30.38 -12.76 -20.40
N SER A 8 30.95 -13.67 -19.59
CA SER A 8 31.63 -14.88 -20.06
C SER A 8 30.71 -16.08 -20.32
N SER A 9 29.41 -16.04 -19.99
CA SER A 9 28.61 -17.27 -19.95
C SER A 9 27.49 -17.33 -21.02
N ARG A 10 27.88 -17.38 -22.30
CA ARG A 10 26.95 -17.59 -23.45
C ARG A 10 26.26 -18.97 -23.47
N LEU A 11 26.45 -19.80 -22.44
CA LEU A 11 25.95 -21.18 -22.32
C LEU A 11 25.10 -21.43 -21.06
N THR A 12 25.09 -20.50 -20.09
CA THR A 12 24.50 -20.78 -18.78
C THR A 12 22.99 -20.70 -18.80
N ARG A 13 22.33 -21.83 -18.56
CA ARG A 13 20.88 -21.93 -18.36
C ARG A 13 20.49 -21.66 -16.90
N THR A 14 21.39 -21.93 -15.95
CA THR A 14 21.16 -21.77 -14.51
C THR A 14 22.32 -21.01 -13.88
N LEU A 15 22.03 -19.88 -13.25
CA LEU A 15 23.00 -19.11 -12.48
C LEU A 15 22.65 -19.25 -10.99
N ASP A 16 23.55 -19.88 -10.24
CA ASP A 16 23.42 -20.03 -8.79
C ASP A 16 24.33 -19.03 -8.08
N LEU A 17 23.71 -18.13 -7.33
CA LEU A 17 24.31 -17.10 -6.49
C LEU A 17 23.84 -17.25 -5.04
N SER A 18 23.32 -18.43 -4.67
CA SER A 18 22.81 -18.67 -3.32
C SER A 18 23.92 -18.66 -2.27
N GLY A 19 23.58 -18.28 -1.03
CA GLY A 19 24.51 -18.31 0.10
C GLY A 19 25.62 -17.24 0.04
N ASN A 20 25.41 -16.14 -0.68
CA ASN A 20 26.32 -15.00 -0.71
C ASN A 20 25.80 -13.86 0.19
N GLU A 21 26.41 -12.68 0.07
CA GLU A 21 26.06 -11.48 0.84
C GLU A 21 25.40 -10.38 0.00
N LEU A 22 24.68 -10.76 -1.07
CA LEU A 22 23.98 -9.79 -1.92
C LEU A 22 22.89 -9.10 -1.11
N ASP A 23 22.86 -7.76 -1.12
CA ASP A 23 21.94 -6.91 -0.36
C ASP A 23 20.91 -6.19 -1.24
N LYS A 24 21.21 -6.04 -2.53
CA LYS A 24 20.31 -5.48 -3.55
C LYS A 24 20.55 -6.09 -4.92
N LEU A 25 19.54 -6.00 -5.78
CA LEU A 25 19.67 -6.22 -7.22
C LEU A 25 19.53 -4.90 -7.96
N GLU A 26 20.57 -4.50 -8.69
CA GLU A 26 20.62 -3.24 -9.43
C GLU A 26 20.05 -3.39 -10.84
N ALA A 27 19.69 -2.27 -11.46
CA ALA A 27 19.22 -2.22 -12.83
C ALA A 27 20.21 -2.88 -13.80
N ASN A 28 19.71 -3.70 -14.73
CA ASN A 28 20.51 -4.39 -15.76
C ASN A 28 21.65 -5.28 -15.22
N GLN A 29 21.59 -5.70 -13.94
CA GLN A 29 22.67 -6.48 -13.31
C GLN A 29 23.00 -7.79 -14.05
N PHE A 30 22.04 -8.36 -14.79
CA PHE A 30 22.20 -9.60 -15.55
C PHE A 30 22.16 -9.39 -17.07
N GLU A 31 22.42 -8.17 -17.55
CA GLU A 31 22.40 -7.86 -18.97
C GLU A 31 23.34 -8.76 -19.78
N GLY A 32 22.90 -9.18 -20.96
CA GLY A 32 23.65 -10.10 -21.83
C GLY A 32 23.47 -11.58 -21.52
N ALA A 33 22.90 -11.96 -20.37
CA ALA A 33 22.60 -13.34 -20.01
C ALA A 33 21.30 -13.85 -20.68
N VAL A 34 21.17 -13.66 -22.00
CA VAL A 34 19.93 -13.88 -22.78
C VAL A 34 19.44 -15.34 -22.79
N ARG A 35 20.28 -16.30 -22.41
CA ARG A 35 19.95 -17.74 -22.31
C ARG A 35 19.65 -18.20 -20.88
N LEU A 36 19.73 -17.31 -19.90
CA LEU A 36 19.48 -17.64 -18.50
C LEU A 36 18.02 -18.02 -18.32
N SER A 37 17.79 -19.24 -17.83
CA SER A 37 16.48 -19.83 -17.59
C SER A 37 16.14 -19.94 -16.11
N GLU A 38 17.14 -20.04 -15.24
CA GLU A 38 16.98 -20.16 -13.79
C GLU A 38 18.01 -19.31 -13.05
N LEU A 39 17.54 -18.54 -12.08
CA LEU A 39 18.36 -17.68 -11.25
C LEU A 39 18.10 -18.01 -9.77
N ILE A 40 19.13 -18.52 -9.09
CA ILE A 40 19.05 -18.92 -7.69
C ILE A 40 19.76 -17.85 -6.85
N LEU A 41 18.99 -17.10 -6.07
CA LEU A 41 19.45 -16.02 -5.19
C LEU A 41 19.12 -16.32 -3.72
N SER A 42 18.77 -17.55 -3.40
CA SER A 42 18.34 -17.97 -2.08
C SER A 42 19.44 -17.73 -1.03
N LYS A 43 19.06 -17.48 0.24
CA LYS A 43 20.01 -17.32 1.35
C LYS A 43 21.02 -16.18 1.12
N ASN A 44 20.56 -15.04 0.63
CA ASN A 44 21.32 -13.79 0.57
C ASN A 44 20.74 -12.79 1.59
N LYS A 45 21.11 -11.51 1.48
CA LYS A 45 20.61 -10.40 2.31
C LYS A 45 19.77 -9.40 1.49
N ILE A 46 19.19 -9.84 0.37
CA ILE A 46 18.57 -8.94 -0.61
C ILE A 46 17.34 -8.29 0.03
N ALA A 47 17.38 -6.97 0.17
CA ALA A 47 16.27 -6.16 0.69
C ALA A 47 15.58 -5.36 -0.42
N HIS A 48 16.26 -5.12 -1.54
CA HIS A 48 15.77 -4.28 -2.63
C HIS A 48 16.04 -4.91 -4.01
N ILE A 49 15.05 -4.81 -4.89
CA ILE A 49 15.14 -5.25 -6.29
C ILE A 49 14.73 -4.06 -7.15
N ASP A 50 15.63 -3.59 -8.00
CA ASP A 50 15.33 -2.54 -8.96
C ASP A 50 14.26 -3.00 -9.98
N LYS A 51 13.45 -2.07 -10.48
CA LYS A 51 12.41 -2.35 -11.50
C LYS A 51 12.99 -2.90 -12.81
N ASP A 52 14.24 -2.61 -13.11
CA ASP A 52 14.93 -3.04 -14.32
C ASP A 52 16.02 -4.08 -14.02
N ALA A 53 16.03 -4.68 -12.81
CA ALA A 53 17.04 -5.65 -12.40
C ALA A 53 17.11 -6.91 -13.30
N PHE A 54 15.97 -7.37 -13.78
CA PHE A 54 15.85 -8.55 -14.65
C PHE A 54 15.66 -8.19 -16.14
N GLN A 55 15.95 -6.94 -16.51
CA GLN A 55 15.87 -6.50 -17.90
C GLN A 55 16.84 -7.31 -18.79
N GLY A 56 16.41 -7.65 -20.00
CA GLY A 56 17.24 -8.40 -20.95
C GLY A 56 17.31 -9.92 -20.72
N LEU A 57 16.45 -10.48 -19.86
CA LEU A 57 16.39 -11.91 -19.57
C LEU A 57 15.13 -12.61 -20.17
N PRO A 58 15.00 -12.69 -21.51
CA PRO A 58 13.77 -13.19 -22.15
C PRO A 58 13.53 -14.69 -21.91
N ALA A 59 14.57 -15.45 -21.59
CA ALA A 59 14.49 -16.90 -21.38
C ALA A 59 14.19 -17.31 -19.92
N LEU A 60 14.13 -16.35 -18.99
CA LEU A 60 14.06 -16.63 -17.55
C LEU A 60 12.71 -17.24 -17.17
N ARG A 61 12.75 -18.40 -16.51
CA ARG A 61 11.58 -19.20 -16.11
C ARG A 61 11.42 -19.34 -14.61
N ARG A 62 12.53 -19.33 -13.87
CA ARG A 62 12.56 -19.60 -12.43
C ARG A 62 13.45 -18.59 -11.72
N ILE A 63 12.93 -18.01 -10.63
CA ILE A 63 13.69 -17.14 -9.74
C ILE A 63 13.49 -17.64 -8.31
N MET A 64 14.60 -17.93 -7.62
CA MET A 64 14.60 -18.36 -6.22
C MET A 64 15.10 -17.19 -5.37
N LEU A 65 14.23 -16.55 -4.61
CA LEU A 65 14.53 -15.41 -3.73
C LEU A 65 14.23 -15.74 -2.26
N ASP A 66 14.06 -17.01 -1.91
CA ASP A 66 13.77 -17.43 -0.55
C ASP A 66 14.93 -17.16 0.41
N ARG A 67 14.61 -16.93 1.69
CA ARG A 67 15.60 -16.64 2.74
C ARG A 67 16.43 -15.40 2.41
N ASN A 68 15.77 -14.30 2.08
CA ASN A 68 16.36 -12.98 1.90
C ASN A 68 15.76 -11.99 2.91
N ALA A 69 15.96 -10.69 2.70
CA ALA A 69 15.49 -9.60 3.56
C ALA A 69 14.38 -8.76 2.89
N LEU A 70 13.65 -9.32 1.91
CA LEU A 70 12.61 -8.60 1.20
C LEU A 70 11.41 -8.32 2.11
N SER A 71 11.08 -7.06 2.30
CA SER A 71 9.86 -6.64 3.01
C SER A 71 8.75 -6.17 2.06
N THR A 72 9.12 -5.73 0.86
CA THR A 72 8.20 -5.31 -0.20
C THR A 72 8.75 -5.74 -1.57
N ILE A 73 7.89 -5.78 -2.58
CA ILE A 73 8.23 -6.12 -3.97
C ILE A 73 7.18 -5.55 -4.92
N TYR A 74 7.60 -5.23 -6.14
CA TYR A 74 6.78 -4.53 -7.12
C TYR A 74 6.63 -5.37 -8.40
N GLU A 75 5.47 -5.34 -9.04
CA GLU A 75 5.22 -6.11 -10.28
C GLU A 75 6.11 -5.63 -11.44
N GLU A 76 6.53 -4.37 -11.40
CA GLU A 76 7.36 -3.71 -12.41
C GLU A 76 8.68 -4.43 -12.62
N SER A 77 9.28 -4.96 -11.55
CA SER A 77 10.51 -5.76 -11.60
C SER A 77 10.34 -7.06 -12.40
N PHE A 78 9.12 -7.61 -12.50
CA PHE A 78 8.87 -8.93 -13.07
C PHE A 78 7.97 -8.93 -14.30
N ARG A 79 7.21 -7.86 -14.55
CA ARG A 79 6.16 -7.85 -15.58
C ARG A 79 6.66 -8.09 -17.01
N ARG A 80 7.92 -7.76 -17.29
CA ARG A 80 8.57 -8.01 -18.60
C ARG A 80 9.06 -9.46 -18.78
N LEU A 81 9.09 -10.26 -17.71
CA LEU A 81 9.49 -11.66 -17.74
C LEU A 81 8.32 -12.53 -18.20
N VAL A 82 8.05 -12.49 -19.51
CA VAL A 82 6.91 -13.19 -20.13
C VAL A 82 6.95 -14.71 -19.96
N ASN A 83 8.14 -15.26 -19.75
CA ASN A 83 8.36 -16.70 -19.58
C ASN A 83 8.54 -17.12 -18.11
N LEU A 84 8.28 -16.24 -17.13
CA LEU A 84 8.40 -16.59 -15.71
C LEU A 84 7.26 -17.52 -15.29
N HIS A 85 7.61 -18.66 -14.71
CA HIS A 85 6.65 -19.67 -14.23
C HIS A 85 6.79 -19.96 -12.73
N VAL A 86 7.97 -19.74 -12.15
CA VAL A 86 8.22 -20.00 -10.73
C VAL A 86 8.95 -18.81 -10.12
N LEU A 87 8.39 -18.30 -9.04
CA LEU A 87 8.98 -17.27 -8.20
C LEU A 87 8.87 -17.74 -6.74
N ASN A 88 9.99 -18.02 -6.08
CA ASN A 88 9.97 -18.40 -4.67
C ASN A 88 10.33 -17.20 -3.79
N LEU A 89 9.40 -16.84 -2.92
CA LEU A 89 9.46 -15.68 -2.03
C LEU A 89 9.41 -16.08 -0.55
N MET A 90 9.48 -17.38 -0.26
CA MET A 90 9.32 -17.91 1.08
C MET A 90 10.42 -17.40 2.01
N GLN A 91 10.11 -17.30 3.30
CA GLN A 91 11.09 -16.94 4.33
C GLN A 91 11.74 -15.56 4.10
N ASN A 92 10.92 -14.57 3.73
CA ASN A 92 11.26 -13.15 3.69
C ASN A 92 10.37 -12.38 4.68
N PRO A 93 10.83 -11.26 5.27
CA PRO A 93 10.09 -10.49 6.27
C PRO A 93 9.00 -9.59 5.65
N TRP A 94 8.03 -10.18 4.95
CA TRP A 94 7.01 -9.45 4.19
C TRP A 94 6.19 -8.48 5.05
N HIS A 95 6.17 -7.21 4.64
CA HIS A 95 5.32 -6.16 5.17
C HIS A 95 4.07 -6.05 4.31
N CYS A 96 3.02 -6.78 4.70
CA CYS A 96 1.75 -6.94 3.98
C CYS A 96 0.85 -5.72 4.09
N ASN A 97 1.27 -4.60 3.49
CA ASN A 97 0.51 -3.36 3.37
C ASN A 97 0.04 -3.13 1.92
N CYS A 98 -0.48 -1.92 1.66
CA CYS A 98 -0.97 -1.53 0.33
C CYS A 98 0.07 -1.58 -0.79
N MET A 99 1.37 -1.40 -0.49
CA MET A 99 2.43 -1.40 -1.51
C MET A 99 2.61 -2.77 -2.15
N LEU A 100 2.33 -3.85 -1.40
CA LEU A 100 2.37 -5.21 -1.94
C LEU A 100 1.12 -5.57 -2.75
N ARG A 101 0.00 -4.84 -2.59
CA ARG A 101 -1.31 -5.23 -3.10
C ARG A 101 -1.34 -5.47 -4.61
N LEU A 102 -0.71 -4.59 -5.40
CA LEU A 102 -0.64 -4.73 -6.86
C LEU A 102 0.18 -5.95 -7.27
N PHE A 103 1.34 -6.15 -6.65
CA PHE A 103 2.15 -7.33 -6.89
C PHE A 103 1.39 -8.63 -6.57
N ILE A 104 0.67 -8.67 -5.45
CA ILE A 104 -0.15 -9.82 -5.06
C ILE A 104 -1.23 -10.10 -6.12
N ALA A 105 -1.91 -9.06 -6.60
CA ALA A 105 -2.91 -9.19 -7.66
C ALA A 105 -2.29 -9.76 -8.95
N TRP A 106 -1.15 -9.23 -9.38
CA TRP A 106 -0.44 -9.67 -10.57
C TRP A 106 0.06 -11.11 -10.48
N GLN A 107 0.70 -11.50 -9.37
CA GLN A 107 1.30 -12.83 -9.24
C GLN A 107 0.22 -13.92 -9.07
N ARG A 108 -0.88 -13.63 -8.36
CA ARG A 108 -1.99 -14.57 -8.16
C ARG A 108 -2.61 -15.01 -9.48
N ASN A 109 -2.77 -14.08 -10.42
CA ASN A 109 -3.31 -14.37 -11.76
C ASN A 109 -2.43 -15.34 -12.56
N LYS A 110 -1.17 -15.53 -12.15
CA LYS A 110 -0.18 -16.37 -12.81
C LYS A 110 0.24 -17.59 -11.97
N TYR A 111 -0.23 -17.70 -10.73
CA TYR A 111 0.15 -18.76 -9.78
C TYR A 111 1.66 -18.95 -9.63
N LEU A 112 2.43 -17.85 -9.57
CA LEU A 112 3.90 -17.91 -9.64
C LEU A 112 4.57 -18.43 -8.36
N THR A 113 3.96 -18.15 -7.20
CA THR A 113 4.61 -18.31 -5.89
C THR A 113 3.74 -19.16 -4.97
N GLU A 114 4.39 -20.07 -4.22
CA GLU A 114 3.81 -20.58 -2.99
C GLU A 114 3.55 -19.42 -2.00
N PRO A 115 2.33 -19.23 -1.49
CA PRO A 115 2.00 -18.06 -0.66
C PRO A 115 2.83 -17.97 0.64
N PRO A 116 3.68 -16.93 0.81
CA PRO A 116 4.46 -16.72 2.02
C PRO A 116 3.60 -16.13 3.15
N LEU A 117 4.20 -16.06 4.34
CA LEU A 117 3.60 -15.48 5.54
C LEU A 117 3.88 -13.97 5.62
N CYS A 118 2.91 -13.22 6.14
CA CYS A 118 3.11 -11.83 6.54
C CYS A 118 3.90 -11.74 7.85
N TYR A 119 4.94 -10.93 7.87
CA TYR A 119 5.70 -10.62 9.09
C TYR A 119 5.14 -9.39 9.81
N THR A 120 4.68 -8.41 9.05
CA THR A 120 4.04 -7.17 9.54
C THR A 120 2.96 -6.73 8.54
N PRO A 121 2.05 -5.81 8.90
CA PRO A 121 1.79 -5.28 10.24
C PRO A 121 1.13 -6.31 11.18
N SER A 122 1.01 -5.97 12.47
CA SER A 122 0.47 -6.86 13.52
C SER A 122 -0.93 -7.38 13.21
N ALA A 123 -1.78 -6.60 12.53
CA ALA A 123 -3.14 -6.99 12.15
C ALA A 123 -3.21 -8.23 11.24
N VAL A 124 -2.17 -8.47 10.44
CA VAL A 124 -2.10 -9.61 9.49
C VAL A 124 -0.88 -10.50 9.72
N GLN A 125 -0.13 -10.25 10.79
CA GLN A 125 1.07 -11.01 11.11
C GLN A 125 0.77 -12.50 11.27
N GLY A 126 1.59 -13.35 10.65
CA GLY A 126 1.44 -14.80 10.66
C GLY A 126 0.38 -15.35 9.70
N LYS A 127 -0.43 -14.50 9.05
CA LYS A 127 -1.34 -14.96 8.00
C LYS A 127 -0.57 -15.23 6.71
N ARG A 128 -0.96 -16.27 5.98
CA ARG A 128 -0.45 -16.52 4.62
C ARG A 128 -1.10 -15.57 3.63
N TRP A 129 -0.40 -15.24 2.54
CA TRP A 129 -0.93 -14.37 1.51
C TRP A 129 -2.27 -14.87 0.96
N ASP A 130 -2.47 -16.18 0.76
CA ASP A 130 -3.71 -16.77 0.24
C ASP A 130 -4.90 -16.74 1.22
N GLN A 131 -4.66 -16.45 2.50
CA GLN A 131 -5.70 -16.27 3.52
C GLN A 131 -6.24 -14.84 3.58
N LEU A 132 -5.63 -13.91 2.84
CA LEU A 132 -5.99 -12.50 2.81
C LEU A 132 -6.71 -12.12 1.51
N THR A 133 -7.75 -11.31 1.63
CA THR A 133 -8.32 -10.57 0.50
C THR A 133 -7.37 -9.45 0.06
N LEU A 134 -7.48 -8.97 -1.18
CA LEU A 134 -6.62 -7.87 -1.67
C LEU A 134 -6.80 -6.59 -0.83
N ASN A 135 -7.99 -6.34 -0.29
CA ASN A 135 -8.26 -5.16 0.53
C ASN A 135 -7.63 -5.23 1.92
N GLU A 136 -7.24 -6.41 2.41
CA GLU A 136 -6.50 -6.56 3.67
C GLU A 136 -5.01 -6.21 3.53
N PHE A 137 -4.47 -6.18 2.30
CA PHE A 137 -3.18 -5.55 2.01
C PHE A 137 -3.39 -4.03 1.97
N ALA A 138 -3.49 -3.41 3.14
CA ALA A 138 -3.92 -2.02 3.29
C ALA A 138 -2.87 -1.14 3.98
N CYS A 139 -2.94 0.15 3.70
CA CYS A 139 -2.24 1.22 4.40
C CYS A 139 -3.26 2.05 5.16
N ALA A 140 -2.94 2.37 6.43
CA ALA A 140 -3.81 3.17 7.27
C ALA A 140 -4.16 4.51 6.60
N PRO A 141 -5.41 4.97 6.74
CA PRO A 141 -5.82 6.23 6.15
C PRO A 141 -5.19 7.42 6.88
N ARG A 142 -5.13 8.56 6.20
CA ARG A 142 -4.74 9.84 6.77
C ARG A 142 -5.86 10.84 6.57
N ALA A 143 -6.51 11.23 7.67
CA ALA A 143 -7.47 12.32 7.73
C ALA A 143 -6.81 13.58 8.30
N VAL A 144 -6.93 14.70 7.59
CA VAL A 144 -6.44 16.01 8.06
C VAL A 144 -7.51 17.08 7.83
N THR A 145 -7.47 18.12 8.66
CA THR A 145 -8.36 19.28 8.54
C THR A 145 -8.02 20.06 7.27
N TRP A 146 -9.00 20.26 6.38
CA TRP A 146 -8.85 21.00 5.13
C TRP A 146 -9.41 22.42 5.27
N SER A 147 -10.53 22.58 5.97
CA SER A 147 -11.03 23.90 6.39
C SER A 147 -10.53 24.30 7.78
N SER A 148 -10.88 25.52 8.20
CA SER A 148 -10.46 26.06 9.51
C SER A 148 -10.95 25.17 10.66
N ARG A 149 -10.01 24.80 11.55
CA ARG A 149 -10.29 23.92 12.70
C ARG A 149 -11.27 24.50 13.70
N ARG A 150 -11.32 25.83 13.83
CA ARG A 150 -12.19 26.52 14.77
C ARG A 150 -13.18 27.39 14.02
N GLN A 151 -14.47 27.14 14.18
CA GLN A 151 -15.56 27.88 13.56
C GLN A 151 -16.30 28.72 14.61
N LYS A 152 -16.47 30.01 14.35
CA LYS A 152 -17.33 30.88 15.16
C LYS A 152 -18.51 31.31 14.30
N VAL A 153 -19.66 30.69 14.53
CA VAL A 153 -20.83 30.85 13.67
C VAL A 153 -22.00 31.41 14.49
N LYS A 154 -22.76 32.33 13.89
CA LYS A 154 -23.97 32.89 14.51
C LYS A 154 -25.14 31.92 14.27
N VAL A 155 -26.08 31.87 15.23
CA VAL A 155 -27.32 31.11 15.08
C VAL A 155 -28.04 31.52 13.78
N GLY A 156 -28.55 30.53 13.04
CA GLY A 156 -29.16 30.69 11.72
C GLY A 156 -28.20 30.69 10.54
N LYS A 157 -26.89 30.47 10.75
CA LYS A 157 -25.88 30.29 9.69
C LYS A 157 -25.46 28.83 9.57
N VAL A 158 -24.91 28.48 8.42
CA VAL A 158 -24.40 27.13 8.14
C VAL A 158 -22.92 27.04 8.49
N ILE A 159 -22.54 25.97 9.17
CA ILE A 159 -21.16 25.59 9.47
C ILE A 159 -20.66 24.72 8.31
N HIS A 160 -19.51 25.05 7.74
CA HIS A 160 -18.87 24.26 6.68
C HIS A 160 -17.53 23.69 7.19
N LEU A 161 -17.45 22.37 7.27
CA LEU A 161 -16.26 21.63 7.70
C LEU A 161 -15.78 20.75 6.56
N GLU A 162 -14.47 20.76 6.32
CA GLU A 162 -13.87 19.98 5.25
C GLU A 162 -12.65 19.23 5.78
N CYS A 163 -12.57 17.94 5.50
CA CYS A 163 -11.39 17.14 5.76
C CYS A 163 -10.84 16.53 4.47
N LEU A 164 -9.51 16.53 4.34
CA LEU A 164 -8.81 15.79 3.30
C LEU A 164 -8.49 14.41 3.85
N VAL A 165 -8.93 13.38 3.14
CA VAL A 165 -8.70 11.98 3.47
C VAL A 165 -7.92 11.33 2.35
N SER A 166 -6.86 10.60 2.70
CA SER A 166 -6.15 9.70 1.78
C SER A 166 -6.01 8.32 2.41
N GLY A 167 -5.79 7.30 1.58
CA GLY A 167 -5.58 5.94 2.04
C GLY A 167 -5.74 4.92 0.92
N ASP A 168 -5.19 3.73 1.12
CA ASP A 168 -5.29 2.63 0.17
C ASP A 168 -5.54 1.30 0.90
N PRO A 169 -6.68 0.60 0.68
CA PRO A 169 -7.79 0.97 -0.20
C PRO A 169 -8.50 2.25 0.24
N GLU A 170 -9.30 2.80 -0.67
CA GLU A 170 -10.11 4.01 -0.45
C GLU A 170 -10.85 3.91 0.91
N PRO A 171 -10.60 4.86 1.83
CA PRO A 171 -11.21 4.82 3.15
C PRO A 171 -12.69 5.21 3.12
N THR A 172 -13.49 4.61 3.99
CA THR A 172 -14.81 5.15 4.32
C THR A 172 -14.67 6.31 5.30
N VAL A 173 -15.57 7.29 5.20
CA VAL A 173 -15.57 8.47 6.08
C VAL A 173 -16.89 8.58 6.82
N GLU A 174 -16.78 8.77 8.13
CA GLU A 174 -17.90 9.00 9.05
C GLU A 174 -17.67 10.30 9.81
N TRP A 175 -18.66 11.19 9.78
CA TRP A 175 -18.65 12.38 10.62
C TRP A 175 -19.27 12.06 11.98
N ARG A 176 -18.58 12.38 13.07
CA ARG A 176 -19.06 12.23 14.44
C ARG A 176 -19.12 13.57 15.13
N PHE A 177 -20.20 13.82 15.86
CA PHE A 177 -20.37 15.00 16.70
C PHE A 177 -20.30 14.59 18.17
N TYR A 178 -19.52 15.34 18.94
CA TYR A 178 -19.34 15.18 20.38
C TYR A 178 -19.80 16.47 21.05
N ASN A 179 -20.92 16.40 21.78
CA ASN A 179 -21.38 17.51 22.61
C ASN A 179 -20.57 17.60 23.92
N TYR A 180 -20.80 18.66 24.70
CA TYR A 180 -20.13 18.85 25.99
C TYR A 180 -20.55 17.84 27.07
N ASP A 181 -21.63 17.09 26.82
CA ASP A 181 -22.13 16.02 27.69
C ASP A 181 -21.56 14.63 27.31
N ASN A 182 -20.59 14.61 26.38
CA ASN A 182 -19.86 13.41 25.92
C ASN A 182 -20.74 12.37 25.18
N GLU A 183 -21.90 12.78 24.67
CA GLU A 183 -22.70 11.97 23.76
C GLU A 183 -22.10 12.04 22.35
N THR A 184 -21.97 10.88 21.70
CA THR A 184 -21.48 10.78 20.32
C THR A 184 -22.65 10.51 19.39
N THR A 185 -22.84 11.37 18.39
CA THR A 185 -23.81 11.15 17.32
C THR A 185 -23.11 11.04 15.98
N VAL A 186 -23.50 10.02 15.19
CA VAL A 186 -23.07 9.95 13.79
C VAL A 186 -23.87 10.97 13.00
N VAL A 187 -23.16 11.90 12.37
CA VAL A 187 -23.75 13.02 11.64
C VAL A 187 -24.13 12.51 10.24
N GLY A 188 -25.32 11.91 10.15
CA GLY A 188 -25.86 11.37 8.91
C GLY A 188 -27.30 10.89 9.07
N GLY A 189 -28.26 11.74 8.69
CA GLY A 189 -29.66 11.34 8.47
C GLY A 189 -30.74 11.95 9.37
N ALA A 190 -30.42 12.57 10.51
CA ALA A 190 -31.43 12.96 11.50
C ALA A 190 -31.47 14.44 11.94
N SER A 191 -30.52 15.30 11.53
CA SER A 191 -30.34 16.61 12.18
C SER A 191 -29.85 17.74 11.26
N GLY A 192 -30.49 17.93 10.09
CA GLY A 192 -30.22 19.10 9.22
C GLY A 192 -28.76 19.25 8.75
N ALA A 193 -28.03 18.14 8.74
CA ALA A 193 -26.64 18.06 8.33
C ALA A 193 -26.52 17.33 6.99
N GLU A 194 -25.77 17.92 6.06
CA GLU A 194 -25.53 17.40 4.72
C GLU A 194 -24.06 17.05 4.55
N THR A 195 -23.78 15.89 3.93
CA THR A 195 -22.43 15.43 3.63
C THR A 195 -22.27 15.15 2.14
N ASN A 196 -21.11 15.48 1.59
CA ASN A 196 -20.71 15.10 0.25
C ASN A 196 -19.18 14.96 0.18
N TYR A 197 -18.66 14.46 -0.94
CA TYR A 197 -17.23 14.37 -1.16
C TYR A 197 -16.89 14.45 -2.65
N HIS A 198 -15.65 14.83 -2.95
CA HIS A 198 -15.11 14.77 -4.30
C HIS A 198 -13.65 14.35 -4.27
N LYS A 199 -13.21 13.71 -5.36
CA LYS A 199 -11.81 13.31 -5.52
C LYS A 199 -10.92 14.55 -5.62
N HIS A 200 -9.84 14.56 -4.85
CA HIS A 200 -8.81 15.58 -4.88
C HIS A 200 -7.57 15.02 -5.56
N ALA A 201 -7.10 15.68 -6.61
CA ALA A 201 -5.85 15.35 -7.27
C ALA A 201 -4.74 16.20 -6.65
N ASP A 202 -3.86 15.56 -5.88
CA ASP A 202 -2.61 16.18 -5.46
C ASP A 202 -1.56 15.96 -6.56
N PRO A 203 -1.10 17.00 -7.27
CA PRO A 203 -0.09 16.84 -8.32
C PRO A 203 1.26 16.35 -7.81
N ASN A 204 1.49 16.33 -6.49
CA ASN A 204 2.73 15.89 -5.86
C ASN A 204 2.61 14.49 -5.20
N SER A 205 1.47 13.81 -5.32
CA SER A 205 1.23 12.52 -4.69
C SER A 205 0.50 11.55 -5.61
N ASP A 206 1.05 10.35 -5.78
CA ASP A 206 0.39 9.25 -6.49
C ASP A 206 -0.75 8.61 -5.66
N GLN A 207 -0.94 9.03 -4.40
CA GLN A 207 -2.02 8.52 -3.56
C GLN A 207 -3.34 9.23 -3.90
N SER A 208 -4.40 8.43 -4.05
CA SER A 208 -5.75 8.98 -4.16
C SER A 208 -6.15 9.67 -2.85
N ALA A 209 -6.72 10.86 -2.98
CA ALA A 209 -7.24 11.64 -1.86
C ALA A 209 -8.63 12.20 -2.21
N TRP A 210 -9.41 12.52 -1.18
CA TRP A 210 -10.78 13.01 -1.29
C TRP A 210 -11.00 14.12 -0.27
N ILE A 211 -11.69 15.18 -0.69
CA ILE A 211 -12.16 16.21 0.24
C ILE A 211 -13.60 15.88 0.59
N HIS A 212 -13.83 15.62 1.87
CA HIS A 212 -15.16 15.36 2.43
C HIS A 212 -15.69 16.62 3.10
N HIS A 213 -16.96 16.91 2.85
CA HIS A 213 -17.65 18.10 3.31
C HIS A 213 -18.73 17.73 4.30
N LEU A 214 -18.89 18.56 5.31
CA LEU A 214 -20.01 18.54 6.23
C LEU A 214 -20.57 19.96 6.33
N SER A 215 -21.87 20.09 6.04
CA SER A 215 -22.63 21.32 6.23
C SER A 215 -23.66 21.11 7.33
N VAL A 216 -23.63 21.93 8.39
CA VAL A 216 -24.56 21.84 9.53
C VAL A 216 -25.25 23.18 9.73
N MET A 217 -26.59 23.19 9.79
CA MET A 217 -27.33 24.41 10.12
C MET A 217 -27.28 24.68 11.63
N ALA A 218 -26.73 25.83 12.04
CA ALA A 218 -26.64 26.22 13.44
C ALA A 218 -27.98 26.78 13.95
N THR A 219 -28.94 25.91 14.24
CA THR A 219 -30.29 26.30 14.69
C THR A 219 -30.37 26.65 16.17
N SER A 220 -29.50 26.08 17.02
CA SER A 220 -29.39 26.35 18.45
C SER A 220 -27.93 26.23 18.92
N SER A 221 -27.67 26.40 20.22
CA SER A 221 -26.36 26.12 20.84
C SER A 221 -26.01 24.63 20.93
N ASP A 222 -26.94 23.72 20.65
CA ASP A 222 -26.75 22.28 20.85
C ASP A 222 -25.81 21.66 19.80
N VAL A 223 -25.57 22.38 18.70
CA VAL A 223 -24.56 22.02 17.68
C VAL A 223 -23.15 22.48 18.07
N MET A 224 -22.97 23.15 19.22
CA MET A 224 -21.66 23.54 19.71
C MET A 224 -20.96 22.32 20.31
N GLY A 225 -19.80 21.96 19.79
CA GLY A 225 -19.06 20.79 20.24
C GLY A 225 -17.90 20.46 19.31
N LEU A 226 -17.40 19.23 19.39
CA LEU A 226 -16.34 18.75 18.52
C LEU A 226 -16.92 17.93 17.37
N TYR A 227 -16.44 18.21 16.17
CA TYR A 227 -16.76 17.41 14.99
C TYR A 227 -15.51 16.64 14.57
N HIS A 228 -15.65 15.33 14.41
CA HIS A 228 -14.59 14.45 13.96
C HIS A 228 -14.95 13.93 12.57
N CYS A 229 -14.05 14.14 11.60
CA CYS A 229 -14.08 13.40 10.35
C CYS A 229 -13.21 12.15 10.53
N VAL A 230 -13.84 10.99 10.64
CA VAL A 230 -13.18 9.70 10.91
C VAL A 230 -13.06 8.92 9.61
N ALA A 231 -11.83 8.66 9.17
CA ALA A 231 -11.53 7.85 8.00
C ALA A 231 -11.10 6.44 8.44
N SER A 232 -11.63 5.40 7.79
CA SER A 232 -11.33 3.99 8.13
C SER A 232 -11.19 3.10 6.90
N ASN A 233 -10.22 2.20 6.93
CA ASN A 233 -10.07 1.10 5.98
C ASN A 233 -9.47 -0.14 6.71
N PRO A 234 -9.25 -1.28 6.04
CA PRO A 234 -8.66 -2.45 6.69
C PRO A 234 -7.25 -2.23 7.28
N GLY A 235 -6.54 -1.17 6.85
CA GLY A 235 -5.24 -0.77 7.36
C GLY A 235 -5.31 0.02 8.67
N GLY A 236 -6.49 0.48 9.07
CA GLY A 236 -6.74 1.17 10.33
C GLY A 236 -7.67 2.38 10.17
N SER A 237 -7.60 3.28 11.15
CA SER A 237 -8.43 4.49 11.19
C SER A 237 -7.60 5.72 11.57
N SER A 238 -8.03 6.89 11.10
CA SER A 238 -7.51 8.20 11.49
C SER A 238 -8.64 9.22 11.54
N TYR A 239 -8.41 10.38 12.15
CA TYR A 239 -9.44 11.41 12.24
C TYR A 239 -8.89 12.83 12.23
N ALA A 240 -9.72 13.76 11.74
CA ALA A 240 -9.51 15.20 11.80
C ALA A 240 -10.55 15.83 12.73
N VAL A 241 -10.13 16.75 13.61
CA VAL A 241 -10.99 17.36 14.63
C VAL A 241 -11.23 18.84 14.33
N PHE A 242 -12.49 19.26 14.47
CA PHE A 242 -12.98 20.62 14.37
C PHE A 242 -13.72 21.02 15.64
N GLN A 243 -13.74 22.32 15.94
CA GLN A 243 -14.38 22.96 17.09
C GLN A 243 -15.21 24.16 16.65
#